data_AF-A0A7S3X794-F1
#
_entry.id   AF-A0A7S3X794-F1
#
_cell.length_a   1.000
_cell.length_b   1.000
_cell.length_c   1.000
_cell.angle_alpha   90.00
_cell.angle_beta   90.00
_cell.angle_gamma   90.00
#
_symmetry.space_group_name_H-M   'P 1'
#
loop_
_entity.id
_entity.type
_entity.pdbx_description
1 polymer ?
#
loop_
_entity_poly.entity_id
_entity_poly.type
_entity_poly.pdbx_seq_one_letter_code
_entity_poly.pdbx_strand_id
1 'polypeptide(L)'
;ASNPDTDGVQWWDRAHELMIEHGQPPRHLIPRMVRETKMVPRPGALKLLARLAALDVPVLIVSAGLSDVIEEFLRQHNALTENITVCSNRLNYGADSAPQSVSPDPPITSFTKDTAYRASSTFFRQHSHRTTLIVIGDSCSDIDAATHVPHQHSLSIGFLNGKEIHNDSAVKHLQTYDAIVLGHDGSLEPVDAVIDELASHDPTITTPVLTRMMKHVKAEERRSASKSANPLRTDGSRGD
;
A
#
# COMPACT_ATOMS: atom_id res chain seq x y z
N ALA A 1 -20.04 -13.05 10.85
CA ALA A 1 -19.11 -14.19 10.99
C ALA A 1 -18.59 -14.50 9.60
N SER A 2 -17.28 -14.70 9.42
CA SER A 2 -16.70 -15.12 8.14
C SER A 2 -17.11 -16.55 7.84
N ASN A 3 -17.48 -16.84 6.59
CA ASN A 3 -17.77 -18.20 6.16
C ASN A 3 -16.50 -18.78 5.52
N PRO A 4 -15.86 -19.80 6.12
CA PRO A 4 -14.61 -20.35 5.61
C PRO A 4 -14.73 -20.93 4.19
N ASP A 5 -15.94 -21.27 3.74
CA ASP A 5 -16.17 -21.74 2.36
C ASP A 5 -16.21 -20.59 1.33
N THR A 6 -16.56 -19.35 1.73
CA THR A 6 -16.58 -18.17 0.84
C THR A 6 -15.43 -17.19 1.05
N ASP A 7 -14.82 -17.18 2.24
CA ASP A 7 -13.75 -16.24 2.59
C ASP A 7 -12.40 -16.95 2.77
N GLY A 8 -12.41 -18.28 2.86
CA GLY A 8 -11.24 -19.12 3.08
C GLY A 8 -10.48 -19.47 1.80
N VAL A 9 -9.47 -20.31 1.95
CA VAL A 9 -8.52 -20.67 0.89
C VAL A 9 -9.21 -21.26 -0.35
N GLN A 10 -10.27 -22.06 -0.17
CA GLN A 10 -11.00 -22.69 -1.28
C GLN A 10 -11.63 -21.68 -2.25
N TRP A 11 -12.18 -20.58 -1.74
CA TRP A 11 -12.75 -19.54 -2.59
C TRP A 11 -11.67 -18.88 -3.46
N TRP A 12 -10.52 -18.57 -2.85
CA TRP A 12 -9.36 -18.01 -3.56
C TRP A 12 -8.81 -18.96 -4.61
N ASP A 13 -8.65 -20.24 -4.26
CA ASP A 13 -8.19 -21.27 -5.20
C ASP A 13 -9.13 -21.35 -6.40
N ARG A 14 -10.45 -21.45 -6.15
CA ARG A 14 -11.42 -21.55 -7.25
C ARG A 14 -11.50 -20.29 -8.10
N ALA A 15 -11.39 -19.11 -7.50
CA ALA A 15 -11.34 -17.84 -8.23
C ALA A 15 -10.09 -17.74 -9.10
N HIS A 16 -8.93 -18.15 -8.58
CA HIS A 16 -7.67 -18.18 -9.31
C HIS A 16 -7.70 -19.19 -10.47
N GLU A 17 -8.23 -20.39 -10.26
CA GLU A 17 -8.45 -21.39 -11.31
C GLU A 17 -9.28 -20.83 -12.46
N LEU A 18 -10.41 -20.18 -12.16
CA LEU A 18 -11.29 -19.59 -13.17
C LEU A 18 -10.62 -18.46 -13.95
N MET A 19 -9.80 -17.65 -13.28
CA MET A 19 -9.01 -16.60 -13.95
C MET A 19 -8.03 -17.19 -14.96
N ILE A 20 -7.36 -18.29 -14.61
CA ILE A 20 -6.43 -19.00 -15.50
C ILE A 20 -7.20 -19.70 -16.63
N GLU A 21 -8.26 -20.46 -16.30
CA GLU A 21 -9.09 -21.22 -17.25
C GLU A 21 -9.65 -20.33 -18.37
N HIS A 22 -10.06 -19.11 -18.02
CA HIS A 22 -10.63 -18.15 -18.98
C HIS A 22 -9.63 -17.11 -19.51
N GLY A 23 -8.38 -17.15 -19.06
CA GLY A 23 -7.36 -16.18 -19.46
C GLY A 23 -7.72 -14.74 -19.09
N GLN A 24 -8.30 -14.51 -17.92
CA GLN A 24 -8.78 -13.20 -17.47
C GLN A 24 -8.12 -12.73 -16.15
N PRO A 25 -7.84 -11.42 -16.00
CA PRO A 25 -7.88 -10.40 -17.03
C PRO A 25 -6.61 -10.44 -17.92
N PRO A 26 -6.72 -10.19 -19.25
CA PRO A 26 -5.57 -9.92 -20.09
C PRO A 26 -4.75 -8.75 -19.53
N ARG A 27 -3.42 -8.88 -19.54
CA ARG A 27 -2.51 -7.90 -18.90
C ARG A 27 -2.76 -6.46 -19.33
N HIS A 28 -3.02 -6.26 -20.63
CA HIS A 28 -3.21 -4.93 -21.21
C HIS A 28 -4.52 -4.24 -20.77
N LEU A 29 -5.49 -4.98 -20.22
CA LEU A 29 -6.75 -4.41 -19.75
C LEU A 29 -6.66 -3.86 -18.32
N ILE A 30 -5.71 -4.31 -17.50
CA ILE A 30 -5.60 -3.90 -16.08
C ILE A 30 -5.59 -2.37 -15.92
N PRO A 31 -4.77 -1.58 -16.66
CA PRO A 31 -4.77 -0.13 -16.50
C PRO A 31 -6.13 0.51 -16.78
N ARG A 32 -6.87 0.00 -17.75
CA ARG A 32 -8.21 0.48 -18.09
C ARG A 32 -9.20 0.10 -16.98
N MET A 33 -9.20 -1.16 -16.54
CA MET A 33 -10.07 -1.66 -15.48
C MET A 33 -9.91 -0.83 -14.19
N VAL A 34 -8.67 -0.62 -13.74
CA VAL A 34 -8.39 0.17 -12.53
C VAL A 34 -8.85 1.62 -12.65
N ARG A 35 -8.77 2.21 -13.84
CA ARG A 35 -9.22 3.59 -14.08
C ARG A 35 -10.74 3.71 -14.06
N GLU A 36 -11.43 2.71 -14.61
CA GLU A 36 -12.89 2.71 -14.75
C GLU A 36 -13.61 2.34 -13.45
N THR A 37 -12.98 1.60 -12.53
CA THR A 37 -13.57 1.24 -11.23
C THR A 37 -13.74 2.43 -10.28
N LYS A 38 -13.13 3.58 -10.58
CA LYS A 38 -13.18 4.81 -9.75
C LYS A 38 -12.88 4.55 -8.27
N MET A 39 -11.96 3.63 -7.99
CA MET A 39 -11.46 3.42 -6.63
C MET A 39 -10.89 4.72 -6.08
N VAL A 40 -11.31 5.10 -4.87
CA VAL A 40 -10.85 6.33 -4.22
C VAL A 40 -9.91 5.96 -3.08
N PRO A 41 -8.69 6.54 -3.01
CA PRO A 41 -7.83 6.39 -1.85
C PRO A 41 -8.51 6.95 -0.61
N ARG A 42 -8.38 6.25 0.52
CA ARG A 42 -8.82 6.77 1.82
C ARG A 42 -8.20 8.15 2.08
N PRO A 43 -8.92 9.11 2.71
CA PRO A 43 -8.36 10.40 3.07
C PRO A 43 -7.03 10.26 3.83
N GLY A 44 -6.04 11.08 3.48
CA GLY A 44 -4.69 11.03 4.06
C GLY A 44 -3.77 9.91 3.53
N ALA A 45 -4.28 8.89 2.84
CA ALA A 45 -3.47 7.72 2.42
C ALA A 45 -2.31 8.12 1.50
N LEU A 46 -2.57 8.90 0.45
CA LEU A 46 -1.54 9.32 -0.50
C LEU A 46 -0.49 10.22 0.16
N LYS A 47 -0.92 11.10 1.09
CA LYS A 47 -0.03 11.98 1.86
C LYS A 47 0.91 11.15 2.74
N LEU A 48 0.35 10.17 3.45
CA LEU A 48 1.12 9.25 4.30
C LEU A 48 2.15 8.46 3.46
N LEU A 49 1.75 7.86 2.33
CA LEU A 49 2.67 7.11 1.47
C LEU A 49 3.81 8.00 0.93
N ALA A 50 3.49 9.20 0.46
CA ALA A 50 4.50 10.16 0.02
C ALA A 50 5.48 10.54 1.14
N ARG A 51 4.97 10.70 2.36
CA ARG A 51 5.79 10.97 3.54
C ARG A 51 6.70 9.80 3.88
N LEU A 52 6.17 8.58 3.94
CA LEU A 52 6.95 7.38 4.24
C LEU A 52 8.08 7.19 3.21
N ALA A 53 7.83 7.51 1.94
CA ALA A 53 8.86 7.53 0.91
C ALA A 53 9.95 8.59 1.17
N ALA A 54 9.57 9.80 1.57
CA ALA A 54 10.51 10.87 1.92
C ALA A 54 11.35 10.52 3.16
N LEU A 55 10.76 9.79 4.11
CA LEU A 55 11.41 9.31 5.33
C LEU A 55 12.22 8.02 5.15
N ASP A 56 12.23 7.45 3.94
CA ASP A 56 12.85 6.14 3.67
C ASP A 56 12.33 5.04 4.61
N VAL A 57 11.05 5.10 4.95
CA VAL A 57 10.39 4.07 5.76
C VAL A 57 9.91 2.97 4.83
N PRO A 58 10.37 1.71 5.02
CA PRO A 58 9.94 0.60 4.19
C PRO A 58 8.47 0.27 4.46
N VAL A 59 7.71 0.05 3.39
CA VAL A 59 6.28 -0.25 3.44
C VAL A 59 6.02 -1.59 2.79
N LEU A 60 5.44 -2.52 3.53
CA LEU A 60 4.96 -3.80 3.01
C LEU A 60 3.43 -3.76 2.94
N ILE A 61 2.87 -3.81 1.74
CA ILE A 61 1.43 -3.94 1.53
C ILE A 61 1.09 -5.43 1.50
N VAL A 62 0.46 -5.93 2.55
CA VAL A 62 -0.01 -7.32 2.64
C VAL A 62 -1.49 -7.38 2.29
N SER A 63 -1.82 -7.99 1.16
CA SER A 63 -3.18 -7.99 0.64
C SER A 63 -3.59 -9.36 0.12
N ALA A 64 -4.84 -9.75 0.40
CA ALA A 64 -5.46 -10.91 -0.22
C ALA A 64 -5.81 -10.68 -1.70
N GLY A 65 -5.80 -9.43 -2.18
CA GLY A 65 -6.17 -9.08 -3.56
C GLY A 65 -5.14 -9.49 -4.61
N LEU A 66 -5.16 -8.80 -5.75
CA LEU A 66 -4.21 -9.02 -6.84
C LEU A 66 -3.12 -7.95 -6.86
N SER A 67 -1.86 -8.38 -6.86
CA SER A 67 -0.68 -7.50 -6.92
C SER A 67 -0.76 -6.53 -8.10
N ASP A 68 -1.12 -7.03 -9.28
CA ASP A 68 -1.18 -6.26 -10.52
C ASP A 68 -2.19 -5.11 -10.46
N VAL A 69 -3.32 -5.32 -9.76
CA VAL A 69 -4.35 -4.30 -9.54
C VAL A 69 -3.88 -3.26 -8.52
N ILE A 70 -3.27 -3.71 -7.42
CA ILE A 70 -2.75 -2.83 -6.35
C ILE A 70 -1.64 -1.93 -6.89
N GLU A 71 -0.68 -2.51 -7.60
CA GLU A 71 0.45 -1.78 -8.19
C GLU A 71 -0.02 -0.77 -9.24
N GLU A 72 -0.99 -1.15 -10.08
CA GLU A 72 -1.56 -0.24 -11.06
C GLU A 72 -2.35 0.90 -10.40
N PHE A 73 -3.13 0.61 -9.35
CA PHE A 73 -3.82 1.64 -8.57
C PHE A 73 -2.84 2.65 -7.98
N LEU A 74 -1.75 2.18 -7.36
CA LEU A 74 -0.70 3.04 -6.81
C LEU A 74 0.00 3.84 -7.91
N ARG A 75 0.28 3.22 -9.07
CA ARG A 75 0.92 3.89 -10.21
C ARG A 75 0.05 5.03 -10.75
N GLN A 76 -1.26 4.81 -10.91
CA GLN A 76 -2.19 5.85 -11.38
C GLN A 76 -2.28 7.05 -10.42
N HIS A 77 -1.99 6.85 -9.13
CA HIS A 77 -1.95 7.91 -8.12
C HIS A 77 -0.54 8.47 -7.87
N ASN A 78 0.49 8.08 -8.64
CA ASN A 78 1.89 8.43 -8.42
C ASN A 78 2.40 8.06 -7.00
N ALA A 79 1.85 6.99 -6.43
CA ALA A 79 2.15 6.53 -5.07
C ALA A 79 2.99 5.25 -5.02
N LEU A 80 3.25 4.59 -6.17
CA LEU A 80 4.11 3.41 -6.22
C LEU A 80 5.59 3.82 -6.19
N THR A 81 6.16 3.91 -5.00
CA THR A 81 7.55 4.32 -4.75
C THR A 81 8.45 3.13 -4.42
N GLU A 82 9.78 3.30 -4.53
CA GLU A 82 10.76 2.22 -4.33
C GLU A 82 10.77 1.60 -2.93
N ASN A 83 10.32 2.35 -1.91
CA ASN A 83 10.20 1.85 -0.54
C ASN A 83 8.96 0.96 -0.31
N ILE A 84 8.09 0.79 -1.33
CA ILE A 84 6.90 -0.04 -1.24
C ILE A 84 7.17 -1.42 -1.85
N THR A 85 6.88 -2.47 -1.09
CA THR A 85 6.80 -3.86 -1.57
C THR A 85 5.37 -4.35 -1.43
N VAL A 86 4.86 -5.05 -2.45
CA VAL A 86 3.51 -5.66 -2.42
C VAL A 86 3.63 -7.16 -2.21
N CYS A 87 3.09 -7.66 -1.09
CA CYS A 87 2.95 -9.07 -0.76
C CYS A 87 1.47 -9.47 -0.96
N SER A 88 1.15 -9.96 -2.15
CA SER A 88 -0.21 -10.28 -2.56
C SER A 88 -0.22 -11.32 -3.68
N ASN A 89 -1.38 -11.66 -4.23
CA ASN A 89 -1.49 -12.69 -5.27
C ASN A 89 -1.15 -12.08 -6.64
N ARG A 90 -0.06 -12.50 -7.27
CA ARG A 90 0.40 -12.00 -8.57
C ARG A 90 -0.08 -12.91 -9.70
N LEU A 91 -0.62 -12.31 -10.75
CA LEU A 91 -0.92 -13.00 -12.00
C LEU A 91 0.37 -13.14 -12.82
N ASN A 92 0.74 -14.37 -13.15
CA ASN A 92 1.89 -14.66 -13.98
C ASN A 92 1.45 -14.81 -15.44
N TYR A 93 1.87 -13.87 -16.28
CA TYR A 93 1.46 -13.80 -17.68
C TYR A 93 2.41 -14.57 -18.60
N GLY A 94 1.83 -15.31 -19.55
CA GLY A 94 2.55 -15.91 -20.67
C GLY A 94 2.77 -14.92 -21.82
N ALA A 95 3.30 -15.42 -22.94
CA ALA A 95 3.51 -14.63 -24.15
C ALA A 95 2.18 -14.14 -24.79
N ASP A 96 1.09 -14.85 -24.55
CA ASP A 96 -0.25 -14.58 -25.05
C ASP A 96 -1.02 -13.49 -24.26
N SER A 97 -0.36 -12.82 -23.31
CA SER A 97 -0.96 -11.78 -22.45
C SER A 97 -2.12 -12.26 -21.56
N ALA A 98 -2.39 -13.57 -21.52
CA ALA A 98 -3.32 -14.22 -20.61
C ALA A 98 -2.57 -14.69 -19.34
N PRO A 99 -3.20 -14.65 -18.16
CA PRO A 99 -2.62 -15.21 -16.94
C PRO A 99 -2.55 -16.73 -17.06
N GLN A 100 -1.37 -17.30 -16.74
CA GLN A 100 -1.08 -18.73 -16.81
C GLN A 100 -1.01 -19.38 -15.43
N SER A 101 -0.69 -18.59 -14.39
CA SER A 101 -0.72 -19.04 -13.00
C SER A 101 -0.90 -17.85 -12.05
N VAL A 102 -1.18 -18.14 -10.79
CA VAL A 102 -1.18 -17.17 -9.70
C VAL A 102 -0.15 -17.59 -8.66
N SER A 103 0.60 -16.64 -8.10
CA SER A 103 1.59 -16.90 -7.05
C SER A 103 1.45 -15.89 -5.90
N PRO A 104 1.71 -16.26 -4.65
CA PRO A 104 2.20 -17.56 -4.20
C PRO A 104 1.13 -18.66 -4.22
N ASP A 105 1.59 -19.92 -4.19
CA ASP A 105 0.77 -21.11 -3.91
C ASP A 105 1.29 -21.74 -2.60
N PRO A 106 0.47 -21.83 -1.53
CA PRO A 106 -0.92 -21.39 -1.43
C PRO A 106 -1.08 -19.85 -1.44
N PRO A 107 -2.27 -19.31 -1.80
CA PRO A 107 -2.49 -17.88 -1.93
C PRO A 107 -2.46 -17.12 -0.60
N ILE A 108 -2.16 -15.83 -0.68
CA ILE A 108 -2.37 -14.89 0.42
C ILE A 108 -3.87 -14.59 0.49
N THR A 109 -4.49 -14.88 1.62
CA THR A 109 -5.93 -14.70 1.85
C THR A 109 -6.14 -13.89 3.13
N SER A 110 -7.39 -13.61 3.48
CA SER A 110 -7.72 -12.97 4.76
C SER A 110 -7.29 -13.80 5.99
N PHE A 111 -6.97 -15.09 5.83
CA PHE A 111 -6.63 -16.01 6.93
C PHE A 111 -5.20 -16.55 6.89
N THR A 112 -4.42 -16.19 5.87
CA THR A 112 -3.03 -16.69 5.69
C THR A 112 -2.01 -15.56 5.71
N LYS A 113 -2.38 -14.39 6.27
CA LYS A 113 -1.51 -13.22 6.34
C LYS A 113 -0.31 -13.43 7.27
N ASP A 114 -0.38 -14.34 8.22
CA ASP A 114 0.77 -14.79 9.04
C ASP A 114 1.96 -15.26 8.18
N THR A 115 1.69 -15.79 6.98
CA THR A 115 2.74 -16.21 6.06
C THR A 115 3.53 -15.05 5.44
N ALA A 116 3.08 -13.80 5.56
CA ALA A 116 3.67 -12.62 4.93
C ALA A 116 5.16 -12.43 5.29
N TYR A 117 5.55 -12.73 6.54
CA TYR A 117 6.94 -12.65 6.97
C TYR A 117 7.86 -13.56 6.14
N ARG A 118 7.43 -14.82 5.94
CA ARG A 118 8.16 -15.80 5.12
C ARG A 118 8.10 -15.45 3.64
N ALA A 119 6.92 -15.10 3.14
CA ALA A 119 6.70 -14.74 1.73
C ALA A 119 7.53 -13.51 1.32
N SER A 120 7.75 -12.57 2.24
CA SER A 120 8.53 -11.34 2.03
C SER A 120 9.89 -11.39 2.73
N SER A 121 10.51 -12.56 2.85
CA SER A 121 11.77 -12.74 3.60
C SER A 121 12.91 -11.84 3.14
N THR A 122 12.99 -11.49 1.85
CA THR A 122 13.98 -10.55 1.33
C THR A 122 13.75 -9.13 1.85
N PHE A 123 12.50 -8.66 1.89
CA PHE A 123 12.14 -7.36 2.46
C PHE A 123 12.53 -7.31 3.95
N PHE A 124 12.14 -8.31 4.74
CA PHE A 124 12.46 -8.32 6.17
C PHE A 124 13.97 -8.46 6.45
N ARG A 125 14.70 -9.23 5.63
CA ARG A 125 16.17 -9.33 5.73
C ARG A 125 16.86 -8.00 5.42
N GLN A 126 16.38 -7.25 4.43
CA GLN A 126 16.93 -5.92 4.10
C GLN A 126 16.66 -4.89 5.21
N HIS A 127 15.57 -5.05 5.95
CA HIS A 127 15.13 -4.11 6.98
C HIS A 127 15.27 -4.65 8.41
N SER A 128 16.12 -5.66 8.63
CA SER A 128 16.25 -6.34 9.92
C SER A 128 16.80 -5.46 11.06
N HIS A 129 17.32 -4.28 10.75
CA HIS A 129 17.79 -3.28 11.71
C HIS A 129 16.66 -2.42 12.28
N ARG A 130 15.47 -2.41 11.67
CA ARG A 130 14.31 -1.64 12.13
C ARG A 130 13.70 -2.34 13.35
N THR A 131 13.41 -1.58 14.40
CA THR A 131 12.91 -2.10 15.68
C THR A 131 11.45 -1.74 15.97
N THR A 132 10.88 -0.80 15.22
CA THR A 132 9.50 -0.35 15.37
C THR A 132 8.65 -0.80 14.21
N LEU A 133 7.50 -1.40 14.51
CA LEU A 133 6.53 -1.87 13.55
C LEU A 133 5.20 -1.12 13.70
N ILE A 134 4.63 -0.65 12.59
CA ILE A 134 3.26 -0.13 12.58
C ILE A 134 2.43 -1.03 11.66
N VAL A 135 1.34 -1.56 12.20
CA VAL A 135 0.43 -2.49 11.51
C VAL A 135 -0.90 -1.79 11.32
N ILE A 136 -1.39 -1.76 10.10
CA ILE A 136 -2.65 -1.09 9.75
C ILE A 136 -3.52 -2.07 8.99
N GLY A 137 -4.75 -2.26 9.46
CA GLY A 137 -5.69 -3.20 8.87
C GLY A 137 -7.15 -2.81 9.12
N ASP A 138 -8.07 -3.44 8.42
CA ASP A 138 -9.52 -3.24 8.59
C ASP A 138 -10.24 -4.50 9.07
N SER A 139 -9.60 -5.65 8.93
CA SER A 139 -10.05 -6.93 9.47
C SER A 139 -9.21 -7.33 10.69
N CYS A 140 -9.79 -8.03 11.66
CA CYS A 140 -9.02 -8.51 12.82
C CYS A 140 -7.83 -9.40 12.44
N SER A 141 -7.92 -10.17 11.35
CA SER A 141 -6.85 -11.05 10.89
C SER A 141 -5.71 -10.32 10.17
N ASP A 142 -5.84 -9.01 9.91
CA ASP A 142 -4.74 -8.26 9.29
C ASP A 142 -3.56 -8.10 10.25
N ILE A 143 -3.81 -8.16 11.56
CA ILE A 143 -2.75 -8.16 12.57
C ILE A 143 -1.81 -9.36 12.42
N ASP A 144 -2.31 -10.46 11.85
CA ASP A 144 -1.53 -11.70 11.69
C ASP A 144 -0.33 -11.50 10.77
N ALA A 145 -0.37 -10.50 9.86
CA ALA A 145 0.78 -10.12 9.03
C ALA A 145 2.04 -9.77 9.83
N ALA A 146 1.88 -9.39 11.10
CA ALA A 146 2.95 -9.03 12.00
C ALA A 146 3.41 -10.16 12.94
N THR A 147 2.69 -11.29 13.01
CA THR A 147 2.88 -12.35 14.02
C THR A 147 4.31 -12.85 14.13
N HIS A 148 5.03 -12.93 13.00
CA HIS A 148 6.39 -13.46 12.95
C HIS A 148 7.47 -12.40 12.73
N VAL A 149 7.10 -11.12 12.67
CA VAL A 149 8.03 -10.02 12.43
C VAL A 149 8.77 -9.70 13.73
N PRO A 150 10.10 -9.82 13.81
CA PRO A 150 10.84 -9.40 14.99
C PRO A 150 10.78 -7.88 15.16
N HIS A 151 10.37 -7.40 16.33
CA HIS A 151 10.29 -5.98 16.66
C HIS A 151 10.47 -5.76 18.18
N GLN A 152 10.86 -4.56 18.57
CA GLN A 152 10.91 -4.10 19.97
C GLN A 152 9.67 -3.30 20.34
N HIS A 153 9.14 -2.54 19.38
CA HIS A 153 7.97 -1.68 19.56
C HIS A 153 6.97 -1.95 18.44
N SER A 154 5.69 -1.97 18.78
CA SER A 154 4.60 -2.12 17.83
C SER A 154 3.48 -1.14 18.12
N LEU A 155 2.83 -0.65 17.07
CA LEU A 155 1.54 0.03 17.15
C LEU A 155 0.60 -0.55 16.08
N SER A 156 -0.56 -1.02 16.51
CA SER A 156 -1.58 -1.59 15.64
C SER A 156 -2.79 -0.65 15.53
N ILE A 157 -3.21 -0.38 14.29
CA ILE A 157 -4.28 0.58 13.99
C ILE A 157 -5.34 -0.10 13.13
N GLY A 158 -6.55 -0.21 13.66
CA GLY A 158 -7.68 -0.87 13.01
C GLY A 158 -8.68 0.12 12.41
N PHE A 159 -9.15 -0.13 11.20
CA PHE A 159 -10.29 0.57 10.62
C PHE A 159 -11.60 -0.14 10.93
N LEU A 160 -12.49 0.53 11.67
CA LEU A 160 -13.84 0.04 11.90
C LEU A 160 -14.80 0.63 10.86
N ASN A 161 -14.82 0.01 9.68
CA ASN A 161 -15.65 0.43 8.56
C ASN A 161 -17.13 0.08 8.79
N GLY A 162 -17.97 1.08 9.10
CA GLY A 162 -19.43 0.95 9.04
C GLY A 162 -20.09 0.00 10.04
N LYS A 163 -19.35 -0.54 11.00
CA LYS A 163 -19.91 -1.41 12.04
C LYS A 163 -20.44 -0.56 13.18
N GLU A 164 -21.68 -0.81 13.59
CA GLU A 164 -22.21 -0.25 14.83
C GLU A 164 -21.28 -0.64 15.99
N ILE A 165 -20.90 0.34 16.81
CA ILE A 165 -19.92 0.21 17.91
C ILE A 165 -20.40 -0.82 18.98
N HIS A 166 -21.65 -1.28 18.90
CA HIS A 166 -22.30 -2.15 19.89
C HIS A 166 -22.47 -3.62 19.47
N ASN A 167 -21.92 -4.05 18.34
CA ASN A 167 -21.92 -5.48 17.98
C ASN A 167 -20.60 -6.18 18.36
N ASP A 168 -20.64 -7.50 18.51
CA ASP A 168 -19.48 -8.33 18.91
C ASP A 168 -18.28 -8.14 17.97
N SER A 169 -18.51 -7.79 16.70
CA SER A 169 -17.43 -7.52 15.76
C SER A 169 -16.66 -6.25 16.11
N ALA A 170 -17.33 -5.19 16.53
CA ALA A 170 -16.68 -3.95 16.98
C ALA A 170 -15.87 -4.18 18.26
N VAL A 171 -16.41 -4.94 19.22
CA VAL A 171 -15.69 -5.33 20.45
C VAL A 171 -14.42 -6.10 20.11
N LYS A 172 -14.50 -7.06 19.18
CA LYS A 172 -13.31 -7.80 18.73
C LYS A 172 -12.25 -6.88 18.12
N HIS A 173 -12.65 -5.87 17.32
CA HIS A 173 -11.68 -4.92 16.74
C HIS A 173 -10.97 -4.12 17.84
N LEU A 174 -11.73 -3.60 18.81
CA LEU A 174 -11.20 -2.85 19.96
C LEU A 174 -10.24 -3.69 20.82
N GLN A 175 -10.42 -5.02 20.88
CA GLN A 175 -9.51 -5.94 21.56
C GLN A 175 -8.30 -6.34 20.73
N THR A 176 -8.37 -6.18 19.40
CA THR A 176 -7.30 -6.60 18.48
C THR A 176 -6.28 -5.48 18.27
N TYR A 177 -6.73 -4.24 18.17
CA TYR A 177 -5.91 -3.09 17.79
C TYR A 177 -5.71 -2.11 18.94
N ASP A 178 -4.53 -1.48 19.00
CA ASP A 178 -4.20 -0.45 19.99
C ASP A 178 -4.99 0.85 19.78
N ALA A 179 -5.27 1.17 18.51
CA ALA A 179 -6.06 2.33 18.12
C ALA A 179 -7.07 1.98 17.03
N ILE A 180 -8.22 2.66 17.04
CA ILE A 180 -9.28 2.46 16.05
C ILE A 180 -9.59 3.77 15.32
N VAL A 181 -9.66 3.70 14.00
CA VAL A 181 -10.22 4.75 13.15
C VAL A 181 -11.65 4.36 12.77
N LEU A 182 -12.60 5.24 13.11
CA LEU A 182 -14.03 5.00 12.92
C LEU A 182 -14.52 5.52 11.56
N GLY A 183 -15.51 4.83 11.00
CA GLY A 183 -16.25 5.27 9.82
C GLY A 183 -15.62 4.85 8.49
N HIS A 184 -16.46 4.74 7.47
CA HIS A 184 -16.02 4.38 6.12
C HIS A 184 -14.98 5.35 5.57
N ASP A 185 -15.17 6.65 5.84
CA ASP A 185 -14.29 7.72 5.36
C ASP A 185 -13.25 8.18 6.39
N GLY A 186 -13.05 7.40 7.46
CA GLY A 186 -12.06 7.71 8.49
C GLY A 186 -10.67 7.95 7.90
N SER A 187 -9.98 8.99 8.34
CA SER A 187 -8.74 9.47 7.73
C SER A 187 -7.48 8.76 8.26
N LEU A 188 -6.45 8.67 7.42
CA LEU A 188 -5.08 8.27 7.81
C LEU A 188 -4.23 9.43 8.33
N GLU A 189 -4.75 10.66 8.36
CA GLU A 189 -4.01 11.82 8.89
C GLU A 189 -3.55 11.67 10.35
N PRO A 190 -4.29 11.04 11.27
CA PRO A 190 -3.77 10.78 12.62
C PRO A 190 -2.54 9.86 12.61
N VAL A 191 -2.47 8.91 11.67
CA VAL A 191 -1.31 8.04 11.51
C VAL A 191 -0.10 8.82 11.01
N ASP A 192 -0.31 9.73 10.06
CA ASP A 192 0.71 10.68 9.60
C ASP A 192 1.29 11.48 10.78
N ALA A 193 0.44 12.00 11.67
CA ALA A 193 0.90 12.72 12.87
C ALA A 193 1.75 11.86 13.83
N VAL A 194 1.41 10.58 14.01
CA VAL A 194 2.24 9.66 14.82
C VAL A 194 3.61 9.45 14.16
N ILE A 195 3.65 9.31 12.83
CA ILE A 195 4.92 9.20 12.09
C ILE A 195 5.77 10.48 12.26
N ASP A 196 5.17 11.67 12.25
CA ASP A 196 5.86 12.94 12.51
C ASP A 196 6.52 12.95 13.89
N GLU A 197 5.78 12.54 14.91
CA GLU A 197 6.28 12.50 16.28
C GLU A 197 7.43 11.51 16.42
N LEU A 198 7.29 10.29 15.88
CA LEU A 198 8.36 9.28 15.90
C LEU A 198 9.63 9.76 15.16
N ALA A 199 9.47 10.38 13.99
CA ALA A 199 10.59 10.88 13.19
C ALA A 199 11.32 12.07 13.83
N SER A 200 10.63 12.87 14.66
CA SER A 200 11.23 14.00 15.38
C SER A 200 12.03 13.58 16.62
N HIS A 201 11.74 12.40 17.18
CA HIS A 201 12.42 11.88 18.37
C HIS A 201 13.52 10.84 18.05
N ASP A 202 13.64 10.42 16.78
CA ASP A 202 14.73 9.55 16.31
C ASP A 202 15.79 10.36 15.54
N PRO A 203 16.95 10.67 16.14
CA PRO A 203 18.01 11.45 15.49
C PRO A 203 18.58 10.78 14.23
N THR A 204 18.41 9.46 14.08
CA THR A 204 18.85 8.71 12.90
C THR A 204 17.92 8.90 11.70
N ILE A 205 16.64 9.24 11.95
CA ILE A 205 15.66 9.58 10.90
C ILE A 205 15.70 11.07 10.59
N THR A 206 15.81 11.95 11.60
CA THR A 206 15.69 13.41 11.37
C THR A 206 16.78 13.97 10.45
N THR A 207 18.02 13.46 10.55
CA THR A 207 19.18 14.00 9.80
C THR A 207 19.14 13.66 8.30
N PRO A 208 18.89 12.39 7.89
CA PRO A 208 18.69 12.06 6.47
C PRO A 208 17.46 12.73 5.86
N VAL A 209 16.39 12.89 6.64
CA VAL A 209 15.11 13.47 6.18
C VAL A 209 15.25 14.93 5.85
N LEU A 210 15.82 15.74 6.75
CA LEU A 210 16.14 17.14 6.47
C LEU A 210 17.00 17.26 5.21
N THR A 211 17.98 16.38 5.06
CA THR A 211 18.85 16.35 3.88
C THR A 211 18.09 16.00 2.59
N ARG A 212 17.17 15.03 2.61
CA ARG A 212 16.39 14.58 1.44
C ARG A 212 15.31 15.61 1.07
N MET A 213 14.64 16.22 2.06
CA MET A 213 13.70 17.31 1.86
C MET A 213 14.40 18.54 1.26
N MET A 214 15.56 18.94 1.80
CA MET A 214 16.37 20.02 1.22
C MET A 214 16.79 19.74 -0.23
N LYS A 215 17.09 18.49 -0.57
CA LYS A 215 17.40 18.08 -1.96
C LYS A 215 16.17 18.18 -2.86
N HIS A 216 14.99 17.77 -2.41
CA HIS A 216 13.74 17.88 -3.16
C HIS A 216 13.35 19.33 -3.42
N VAL A 217 13.38 20.18 -2.38
CA VAL A 217 13.11 21.62 -2.52
C VAL A 217 14.07 22.25 -3.54
N LYS A 218 15.37 21.98 -3.45
CA LYS A 218 16.35 22.47 -4.44
C LYS A 218 16.12 21.94 -5.86
N ALA A 219 15.64 20.70 -6.02
CA ALA A 219 15.32 20.14 -7.32
C ALA A 219 14.06 20.80 -7.94
N GLU A 220 13.10 21.15 -7.09
CA GLU A 220 11.84 21.79 -7.48
C GLU A 220 12.03 23.28 -7.80
N GLU A 221 12.88 23.98 -7.05
CA GLU A 221 13.39 25.33 -7.37
C GLU A 221 14.13 25.37 -8.71
N ARG A 222 14.98 24.37 -9.00
CA ARG A 222 15.67 24.26 -10.29
C ARG A 222 14.70 24.01 -11.45
N ARG A 223 13.68 23.17 -11.25
CA ARG A 223 12.63 22.90 -12.26
C ARG A 223 11.76 24.13 -12.53
N SER A 224 11.41 24.89 -11.50
CA SER A 224 10.63 26.12 -11.65
C SER A 224 11.44 27.26 -12.29
N ALA A 225 12.71 27.42 -11.93
CA ALA A 225 13.63 28.36 -12.59
C ALA A 225 13.84 28.03 -14.10
N SER A 226 13.97 26.75 -14.45
CA SER A 226 14.10 26.32 -15.85
C SER A 226 12.83 26.54 -16.68
N LYS A 227 11.64 26.49 -16.07
CA LYS A 227 10.37 26.83 -16.74
C LYS A 227 10.21 28.33 -16.94
N SER A 228 10.70 29.16 -16.02
CA SER A 228 10.66 30.61 -16.14
C SER A 228 11.65 31.18 -17.17
N ALA A 229 12.71 30.44 -17.50
CA ALA A 229 13.76 30.89 -18.41
C ALA A 229 13.43 30.73 -19.90
N ASN A 230 12.27 30.18 -20.26
CA ASN A 230 11.87 29.95 -21.65
C ASN A 230 10.62 30.76 -22.01
N PRO A 231 10.73 32.10 -22.22
CA PRO A 231 9.60 32.87 -22.70
C PRO A 231 9.29 32.46 -24.14
N LEU A 232 8.01 32.20 -24.42
CA LEU A 232 7.48 31.97 -25.77
C LEU A 232 8.05 33.02 -26.73
N ARG A 233 8.74 32.57 -27.78
CA ARG A 233 8.94 33.36 -28.99
C ARG A 233 7.56 33.71 -29.55
N THR A 234 7.11 34.93 -29.29
CA THR A 234 5.98 35.51 -30.01
C THR A 234 6.45 35.79 -31.43
N ASP A 235 5.89 35.05 -32.39
CA ASP A 235 6.06 35.29 -33.82
C ASP A 235 5.41 36.63 -34.16
N GLY A 236 6.25 37.66 -34.30
CA GLY A 236 5.86 39.01 -34.67
C GLY A 236 5.88 39.15 -36.18
N SER A 237 4.68 39.26 -36.73
CA SER A 237 4.32 39.94 -37.98
C SER A 237 5.42 40.78 -38.64
N ARG A 238 5.71 40.47 -39.90
CA ARG A 238 6.17 41.45 -40.90
C ARG A 238 5.31 41.33 -42.13
N GLY A 239 4.64 42.44 -42.48
CA GLY A 239 4.11 42.66 -43.81
C GLY A 239 5.25 42.91 -44.80
N ASP A 240 5.04 42.45 -46.03
CA ASP A 240 4.68 43.31 -47.18
C ASP A 240 3.68 42.54 -48.06
#